data_AF-A0A661NIM3-F1
#
_entry.id   AF-A0A661NIM3-F1
#
_cell.length_a   1.000
_cell.length_b   1.000
_cell.length_c   1.000
_cell.angle_alpha   90.00
_cell.angle_beta   90.00
_cell.angle_gamma   90.00
#
_symmetry.space_group_name_H-M   'P 1'
#
loop_
_entity.id
_entity.type
_entity.pdbx_description
1 polymer ?
#
loop_
_entity_poly.entity_id
_entity_poly.type
_entity_poly.pdbx_seq_one_letter_code
_entity_poly.pdbx_strand_id
1 'polypeptide(L)'
;MGTTERRKQVEYLHVTLRDGITQIFDTAYGVDEPAGSSPEWDALCAHYGVSPISDVDRQGVRDHQRPTRGATLIEFKEVVRSLCVWTRRETRRVDVDIIDDPADLRVLHERLLRLVDRVQGELDIAYRGAVLPARVGGMFGNVLKHHDENAPAKKWEKSSAVAFKCKNCGAPKLSKTDTECPFCGSAL
;
A
#
# COMPACT_ATOMS: atom_id res chain seq x y z
N MET A 1 28.72 16.92 1.26
CA MET A 1 27.34 17.44 1.11
C MET A 1 26.95 18.14 2.41
N GLY A 2 26.43 19.37 2.36
CA GLY A 2 26.07 20.10 3.59
C GLY A 2 24.90 19.44 4.34
N THR A 3 24.80 19.66 5.65
CA THR A 3 23.72 19.12 6.50
C THR A 3 22.32 19.53 6.02
N THR A 4 22.15 20.78 5.60
CA THR A 4 20.88 21.28 5.03
C THR A 4 20.49 20.52 3.76
N GLU A 5 21.47 20.20 2.90
CA GLU A 5 21.22 19.47 1.66
C GLU A 5 20.80 18.03 1.92
N ARG A 6 21.48 17.36 2.87
CA ARG A 6 21.09 16.02 3.34
C ARG A 6 19.68 15.98 3.89
N ARG A 7 19.30 16.95 4.72
CA ARG A 7 17.92 17.06 5.22
C ARG A 7 16.91 17.14 4.09
N LYS A 8 17.12 18.07 3.15
CA LYS A 8 16.25 18.21 1.98
C LYS A 8 16.15 16.92 1.18
N GLN A 9 17.24 16.17 1.06
CA GLN A 9 17.23 14.88 0.38
C GLN A 9 16.39 13.83 1.12
N VAL A 10 16.49 13.72 2.45
CA VAL A 10 15.64 12.79 3.23
C VAL A 10 14.17 13.19 3.14
N GLU A 11 13.86 14.48 3.24
CA GLU A 11 12.49 15.01 3.08
C GLU A 11 11.93 14.72 1.69
N TYR A 12 12.74 14.93 0.64
CA TYR A 12 12.40 14.60 -0.73
C TYR A 12 12.09 13.11 -0.90
N LEU A 13 12.91 12.22 -0.35
CA LEU A 13 12.67 10.77 -0.40
C LEU A 13 11.39 10.38 0.33
N HIS A 14 11.09 11.04 1.46
CA HIS A 14 9.86 10.81 2.19
C HIS A 14 8.61 11.21 1.37
N VAL A 15 8.64 12.38 0.73
CA VAL A 15 7.56 12.83 -0.17
C VAL A 15 7.42 11.89 -1.37
N THR A 16 8.55 11.52 -2.00
CA THR A 16 8.56 10.63 -3.16
C THR A 16 7.97 9.25 -2.84
N LEU A 17 8.34 8.67 -1.68
CA LEU A 17 7.78 7.41 -1.22
C LEU A 17 6.26 7.51 -1.04
N ARG A 18 5.78 8.54 -0.34
CA ARG A 18 4.34 8.77 -0.10
C ARG A 18 3.56 8.90 -1.40
N ASP A 19 4.07 9.71 -2.33
CA ASP A 19 3.40 10.01 -3.59
C ASP A 19 3.42 8.79 -4.50
N GLY A 20 4.54 8.07 -4.57
CA GLY A 20 4.67 6.81 -5.28
C GLY A 20 3.69 5.74 -4.77
N ILE A 21 3.57 5.58 -3.44
CA ILE A 21 2.60 4.65 -2.85
C ILE A 21 1.17 5.01 -3.24
N THR A 22 0.83 6.29 -3.15
CA THR A 22 -0.52 6.77 -3.46
C THR A 22 -0.85 6.51 -4.94
N GLN A 23 0.09 6.85 -5.83
CA GLN A 23 -0.04 6.60 -7.26
C GLN A 23 -0.19 5.10 -7.56
N ILE A 24 0.67 4.25 -7.00
CA ILE A 24 0.61 2.79 -7.20
C ILE A 24 -0.75 2.25 -6.75
N PHE A 25 -1.19 2.60 -5.54
CA PHE A 25 -2.44 2.09 -5.00
C PHE A 25 -3.65 2.56 -5.81
N ASP A 26 -3.75 3.86 -6.07
CA ASP A 26 -4.89 4.43 -6.81
C ASP A 26 -4.95 3.90 -8.25
N THR A 27 -3.81 3.76 -8.92
CA THR A 27 -3.74 3.21 -10.30
C THR A 27 -4.11 1.74 -10.32
N ALA A 28 -3.55 0.92 -9.42
CA ALA A 28 -3.86 -0.51 -9.33
C ALA A 28 -5.34 -0.75 -9.03
N TYR A 29 -5.89 -0.01 -8.07
CA TYR A 29 -7.29 -0.13 -7.67
C TYR A 29 -8.26 0.41 -8.73
N GLY A 30 -7.84 1.43 -9.48
CA GLY A 30 -8.60 2.06 -10.56
C GLY A 30 -8.90 1.15 -11.74
N VAL A 31 -8.18 0.03 -11.90
CA VAL A 31 -8.50 -0.99 -12.90
C VAL A 31 -9.88 -1.59 -12.60
N ASP A 32 -10.81 -1.44 -13.54
CA ASP A 32 -12.20 -1.89 -13.36
C ASP A 32 -12.34 -3.41 -13.49
N GLU A 33 -11.60 -4.02 -14.42
CA GLU A 33 -11.64 -5.46 -14.63
C GLU A 33 -10.91 -6.21 -13.48
N PRO A 34 -11.51 -7.26 -12.89
CA PRO A 34 -10.85 -8.06 -11.87
C PRO A 34 -9.58 -8.75 -12.37
N ALA A 35 -8.46 -8.51 -11.68
CA ALA A 35 -7.13 -8.93 -12.12
C ALA A 35 -6.82 -8.49 -13.57
N GLY A 36 -7.42 -7.38 -14.01
CA GLY A 36 -7.20 -6.80 -15.32
C GLY A 36 -5.96 -5.90 -15.38
N SER A 37 -5.80 -5.25 -16.52
CA SER A 37 -4.81 -4.21 -16.75
C SER A 37 -5.47 -2.90 -17.18
N SER A 38 -4.70 -1.83 -17.16
CA SER A 38 -5.03 -0.57 -17.83
C SER A 38 -3.76 0.03 -18.40
N PRO A 39 -3.84 0.93 -19.39
CA PRO A 39 -2.65 1.61 -19.92
C PRO A 39 -1.82 2.31 -18.85
N GLU A 40 -2.48 2.90 -17.85
CA GLU A 40 -1.84 3.57 -16.71
C GLU A 40 -1.13 2.57 -15.80
N TRP A 41 -1.76 1.42 -15.53
CA TRP A 41 -1.16 0.36 -14.73
C TRP A 41 0.05 -0.27 -15.43
N ASP A 42 -0.08 -0.56 -16.73
CA ASP A 42 0.99 -1.16 -17.52
C ASP A 42 2.19 -0.21 -17.65
N ALA A 43 1.94 1.09 -17.82
CA ALA A 43 2.99 2.12 -17.80
C ALA A 43 3.71 2.17 -16.45
N LEU A 44 2.97 2.01 -15.33
CA LEU A 44 3.54 1.97 -14.00
C LEU A 44 4.39 0.70 -13.78
N CYS A 45 3.89 -0.47 -14.21
CA CYS A 45 4.66 -1.71 -14.20
C CYS A 45 5.97 -1.55 -14.98
N ALA A 46 5.91 -1.01 -16.19
CA ALA A 46 7.10 -0.75 -17.00
C ALA A 46 8.08 0.22 -16.33
N HIS A 47 7.58 1.31 -15.71
CA HIS A 47 8.41 2.27 -14.97
C HIS A 47 9.21 1.60 -13.85
N TYR A 48 8.59 0.66 -13.12
CA TYR A 48 9.23 -0.09 -12.04
C TYR A 48 9.93 -1.38 -12.50
N GLY A 49 10.01 -1.64 -13.81
CA GLY A 49 10.68 -2.82 -14.36
C GLY A 49 9.93 -4.13 -14.08
N VAL A 50 8.63 -4.07 -13.80
CA VAL A 50 7.77 -5.24 -13.59
C VAL A 50 7.18 -5.66 -14.93
N SER A 51 7.42 -6.90 -15.32
CA SER A 51 6.81 -7.46 -16.53
C SER A 51 5.34 -7.80 -16.25
N PRO A 52 4.40 -7.34 -17.09
CA PRO A 52 3.00 -7.72 -16.95
C PRO A 52 2.84 -9.25 -17.04
N ILE A 53 1.95 -9.80 -16.22
CA ILE A 53 1.61 -11.22 -16.32
C ILE A 53 0.73 -11.47 -17.55
N SER A 54 0.86 -12.66 -18.13
CA SER A 54 0.11 -13.04 -19.34
C SER A 54 -1.40 -13.12 -19.07
N ASP A 55 -2.22 -12.93 -20.10
CA ASP A 55 -3.68 -13.04 -19.97
C ASP A 55 -4.14 -14.42 -19.50
N VAL A 56 -3.40 -15.47 -19.85
CA VAL A 56 -3.64 -16.85 -19.38
C VAL A 56 -3.42 -16.93 -17.87
N ASP A 57 -2.33 -16.36 -17.36
CA ASP A 57 -2.04 -16.34 -15.93
C ASP A 57 -3.04 -15.44 -15.17
N ARG A 58 -3.45 -14.31 -15.77
CA ARG A 58 -4.51 -13.43 -15.23
C ARG A 58 -5.80 -14.20 -15.06
N GLN A 59 -6.18 -15.02 -16.04
CA GLN A 59 -7.36 -15.86 -15.92
C GLN A 59 -7.22 -16.85 -14.76
N GLY A 60 -6.05 -17.47 -14.61
CA GLY A 60 -5.75 -18.28 -13.43
C GLY A 60 -5.92 -17.51 -12.12
N VAL A 61 -5.42 -16.27 -12.03
CA VAL A 61 -5.61 -15.42 -10.85
C VAL A 61 -7.08 -15.12 -10.59
N ARG A 62 -7.86 -14.80 -11.64
CA ARG A 62 -9.31 -14.58 -11.54
C ARG A 62 -10.02 -15.79 -10.95
N ASP A 63 -9.73 -16.98 -11.47
CA ASP A 63 -10.41 -18.21 -11.06
C ASP A 63 -10.09 -18.59 -9.60
N HIS A 64 -8.84 -18.41 -9.18
CA HIS A 64 -8.36 -18.82 -7.85
C HIS A 64 -8.62 -17.78 -6.76
N GLN A 65 -8.33 -16.50 -7.02
CA GLN A 65 -8.44 -15.44 -6.01
C GLN A 65 -9.79 -14.76 -6.02
N ARG A 66 -10.52 -14.83 -7.15
CA ARG A 66 -11.81 -14.19 -7.37
C ARG A 66 -11.84 -12.71 -6.96
N PRO A 67 -10.87 -11.90 -7.42
CA PRO A 67 -10.88 -10.48 -7.12
C PRO A 67 -12.19 -9.85 -7.59
N THR A 68 -12.59 -8.77 -6.93
CA THR A 68 -13.79 -8.01 -7.29
C THR A 68 -13.49 -6.89 -8.27
N ARG A 69 -12.23 -6.42 -8.32
CA ARG A 69 -11.68 -5.41 -9.24
C ARG A 69 -10.16 -5.34 -9.13
N GLY A 70 -9.54 -4.42 -9.85
CA GLY A 70 -8.16 -4.00 -9.65
C GLY A 70 -7.13 -4.87 -10.38
N ALA A 71 -5.91 -4.34 -10.45
CA ALA A 71 -4.74 -5.05 -10.96
C ALA A 71 -4.39 -6.29 -10.11
N THR A 72 -3.60 -7.18 -10.68
CA THR A 72 -3.23 -8.44 -10.03
C THR A 72 -2.39 -8.18 -8.78
N LEU A 73 -2.60 -8.99 -7.72
CA LEU A 73 -1.80 -8.87 -6.49
C LEU A 73 -0.31 -9.12 -6.73
N ILE A 74 0.04 -9.94 -7.72
CA ILE A 74 1.42 -10.31 -8.04
C ILE A 74 2.15 -9.08 -8.56
N GLU A 75 1.61 -8.43 -9.59
CA GLU A 75 2.19 -7.21 -10.17
C GLU A 75 2.23 -6.09 -9.14
N PHE A 76 1.14 -5.90 -8.38
CA PHE A 76 1.10 -4.89 -7.32
C PHE A 76 2.23 -5.06 -6.30
N LYS A 77 2.45 -6.28 -5.81
CA LYS A 77 3.52 -6.58 -4.86
C LYS A 77 4.90 -6.28 -5.44
N GLU A 78 5.15 -6.66 -6.68
CA GLU A 78 6.45 -6.43 -7.32
C GLU A 78 6.71 -4.95 -7.59
N VAL A 79 5.68 -4.18 -7.95
CA VAL A 79 5.77 -2.72 -8.11
C VAL A 79 6.09 -2.04 -6.77
N VAL A 80 5.34 -2.36 -5.71
CA VAL A 80 5.59 -1.82 -4.36
C VAL A 80 6.98 -2.22 -3.86
N ARG A 81 7.38 -3.49 -4.07
CA ARG A 81 8.73 -3.97 -3.72
C ARG A 81 9.80 -3.14 -4.41
N SER A 82 9.64 -2.86 -5.70
CA SER A 82 10.59 -2.08 -6.49
C SER A 82 10.73 -0.65 -5.97
N LEU A 83 9.61 0.01 -5.62
CA LEU A 83 9.63 1.32 -4.96
C LEU A 83 10.38 1.28 -3.62
N CYS A 84 10.12 0.26 -2.78
CA CYS A 84 10.80 0.11 -1.49
C CYS A 84 12.30 -0.14 -1.64
N VAL A 85 12.71 -0.97 -2.61
CA VAL A 85 14.12 -1.23 -2.91
C VAL A 85 14.83 0.04 -3.38
N TRP A 86 14.22 0.79 -4.29
CA TRP A 86 14.74 2.07 -4.75
C TRP A 86 14.88 3.06 -3.58
N THR A 87 13.81 3.24 -2.79
CA THR A 87 13.82 4.18 -1.66
C THR A 87 14.89 3.80 -0.64
N ARG A 88 15.00 2.52 -0.27
CA ARG A 88 16.04 2.05 0.66
C ARG A 88 17.44 2.31 0.12
N ARG A 89 17.67 2.11 -1.18
CA ARG A 89 18.96 2.39 -1.82
C ARG A 89 19.29 3.88 -1.76
N GLU A 90 18.35 4.76 -2.10
CA GLU A 90 18.58 6.20 -2.07
C GLU A 90 18.75 6.73 -0.64
N THR A 91 17.96 6.24 0.33
CA THR A 91 18.13 6.61 1.75
C THR A 91 19.51 6.22 2.27
N ARG A 92 20.04 5.05 1.88
CA ARG A 92 21.41 4.61 2.25
C ARG A 92 22.52 5.45 1.62
N ARG A 93 22.24 6.19 0.54
CA ARG A 93 23.20 7.13 -0.06
C ARG A 93 23.26 8.46 0.69
N VAL A 94 22.28 8.75 1.52
CA VAL A 94 22.34 9.89 2.43
C VAL A 94 23.20 9.49 3.62
N ASP A 95 24.47 9.90 3.59
CA ASP A 95 25.40 9.70 4.69
C ASP A 95 24.99 10.58 5.88
N VAL A 96 24.56 9.94 6.98
CA VAL A 96 24.09 10.60 8.22
C VAL A 96 24.94 10.22 9.45
N ASP A 97 25.99 9.41 9.24
CA ASP A 97 26.88 8.92 10.30
C ASP A 97 28.10 9.83 10.49
N ILE A 98 28.07 11.03 9.91
CA ILE A 98 29.08 12.06 10.13
C ILE A 98 28.92 12.58 11.56
N ILE A 99 30.04 12.67 12.29
CA ILE A 99 30.10 13.05 13.72
C ILE A 99 29.32 14.36 13.99
N ASP A 100 29.35 15.29 13.03
CA ASP A 100 28.77 16.63 13.14
C ASP A 100 27.28 16.72 12.72
N ASP A 101 26.63 15.59 12.38
CA ASP A 101 25.23 15.64 12.00
C ASP A 101 24.29 15.87 13.18
N PRO A 102 23.28 16.74 13.01
CA PRO A 102 22.32 17.01 14.05
C PRO A 102 21.44 15.77 14.27
N ALA A 103 21.14 15.50 15.54
CA ALA A 103 20.43 14.30 15.97
C ALA A 103 19.06 14.14 15.28
N ASP A 104 18.41 15.24 14.93
CA ASP A 104 17.12 15.23 14.26
C ASP A 104 17.18 14.70 12.81
N LEU A 105 18.29 14.91 12.10
CA LEU A 105 18.51 14.32 10.78
C LEU A 105 18.63 12.80 10.86
N ARG A 106 19.36 12.28 11.86
CA ARG A 106 19.47 10.83 12.11
C ARG A 106 18.12 10.22 12.44
N VAL A 107 17.35 10.87 13.32
CA VAL A 107 15.98 10.44 13.66
C VAL A 107 15.07 10.41 12.42
N LEU A 108 15.14 11.43 11.57
CA LEU A 108 14.35 11.49 10.33
C LEU A 108 14.73 10.36 9.36
N HIS A 109 16.03 10.11 9.21
CA HIS A 109 16.57 9.04 8.37
C HIS A 109 16.13 7.65 8.85
N GLU A 110 16.28 7.37 10.16
CA GLU A 110 15.82 6.11 10.76
C GLU A 110 14.32 5.93 10.61
N ARG A 111 13.53 6.99 10.80
CA ARG A 111 12.08 6.96 10.62
C ARG A 111 11.69 6.57 9.19
N LEU A 112 12.39 7.12 8.18
CA LEU A 112 12.17 6.77 6.79
C LEU A 112 12.50 5.28 6.52
N LEU A 113 13.61 4.76 7.04
CA LEU A 113 13.95 3.34 6.89
C LEU A 113 12.90 2.43 7.53
N ARG A 114 12.46 2.73 8.76
CA ARG A 114 11.38 1.97 9.43
C ARG A 114 10.05 2.05 8.69
N LEU A 115 9.78 3.17 8.02
CA LEU A 115 8.59 3.31 7.17
C LEU A 115 8.71 2.39 5.95
N VAL A 116 9.83 2.44 5.22
CA VAL A 116 10.08 1.58 4.05
C VAL A 116 9.98 0.09 4.40
N ASP A 117 10.44 -0.31 5.59
CA ASP A 117 10.39 -1.71 6.03
C ASP A 117 8.98 -2.21 6.31
N ARG A 118 8.07 -1.33 6.75
CA ARG A 118 6.67 -1.69 7.06
C ARG A 118 5.74 -1.59 5.86
N VAL A 119 5.98 -0.62 5.00
CA VAL A 119 4.99 -0.18 4.01
C VAL A 119 4.59 -1.28 3.02
N GLN A 120 5.52 -2.18 2.67
CA GLN A 120 5.22 -3.30 1.77
C GLN A 120 4.18 -4.25 2.37
N GLY A 121 4.31 -4.61 3.65
CA GLY A 121 3.37 -5.50 4.33
C GLY A 121 2.02 -4.85 4.56
N GLU A 122 2.04 -3.59 4.99
CA GLU A 122 0.83 -2.82 5.23
C GLU A 122 0.03 -2.56 3.95
N LEU A 123 0.70 -2.23 2.84
CA LEU A 123 0.04 -2.06 1.54
C LEU A 123 -0.51 -3.37 0.97
N ASP A 124 0.19 -4.49 1.15
CA ASP A 124 -0.33 -5.80 0.74
C ASP A 124 -1.64 -6.12 1.47
N ILE A 125 -1.68 -5.89 2.79
CA ILE A 125 -2.90 -6.09 3.59
C ILE A 125 -4.02 -5.15 3.12
N ALA A 126 -3.72 -3.86 2.97
CA ALA A 126 -4.71 -2.85 2.57
C ALA A 126 -5.27 -3.15 1.17
N TYR A 127 -4.41 -3.43 0.20
CA TYR A 127 -4.82 -3.69 -1.18
C TYR A 127 -5.61 -5.00 -1.29
N ARG A 128 -5.15 -6.08 -0.65
CA ARG A 128 -5.91 -7.34 -0.56
C ARG A 128 -7.30 -7.13 0.01
N GLY A 129 -7.41 -6.37 1.10
CA GLY A 129 -8.70 -6.07 1.72
C GLY A 129 -9.63 -5.24 0.83
N ALA A 130 -9.08 -4.49 -0.13
CA ALA A 130 -9.84 -3.66 -1.06
C ALA A 130 -10.30 -4.42 -2.32
N VAL A 131 -9.50 -5.37 -2.82
CA VAL A 131 -9.75 -6.04 -4.11
C VAL A 131 -10.22 -7.49 -3.99
N LEU A 132 -9.99 -8.16 -2.86
CA LEU A 132 -10.48 -9.52 -2.66
C LEU A 132 -11.83 -9.53 -1.95
N PRO A 133 -12.69 -10.53 -2.22
CA PRO A 133 -13.91 -10.70 -1.48
C PRO A 133 -13.60 -10.92 0.00
N ALA A 134 -14.39 -10.30 0.88
CA ALA A 134 -14.30 -10.56 2.30
C ALA A 134 -14.44 -12.07 2.54
N ARG A 135 -13.46 -12.68 3.21
CA ARG A 135 -13.55 -14.10 3.59
C ARG A 135 -14.70 -14.23 4.57
N VAL A 136 -15.87 -14.65 4.08
CA VAL A 136 -17.01 -15.00 4.93
C VAL A 136 -16.63 -16.29 5.65
N GLY A 137 -16.10 -16.16 6.87
CA GLY A 137 -15.81 -17.20 7.86
C GLY A 137 -15.57 -18.63 7.34
N GLY A 138 -14.31 -19.07 7.32
CA GLY A 138 -14.00 -20.50 7.14
C GLY A 138 -14.76 -21.34 8.16
N MET A 139 -15.28 -22.50 7.72
CA MET A 139 -15.96 -23.63 8.40
C MET A 139 -16.93 -23.38 9.58
N PHE A 140 -16.70 -22.37 10.43
CA PHE A 140 -17.56 -21.90 11.52
C PHE A 140 -18.50 -20.75 11.13
N GLY A 141 -18.29 -20.08 9.98
CA GLY A 141 -19.17 -19.00 9.51
C GLY A 141 -20.60 -19.46 9.18
N ASN A 142 -20.76 -20.72 8.80
CA ASN A 142 -22.08 -21.33 8.55
C ASN A 142 -22.72 -21.91 9.82
N VAL A 143 -21.95 -22.21 10.87
CA VAL A 143 -22.50 -22.68 12.16
C VAL A 143 -23.23 -21.53 12.90
N LEU A 144 -22.77 -20.29 12.73
CA LEU A 144 -23.43 -19.11 13.28
C LEU A 144 -24.60 -18.58 12.43
N LYS A 145 -24.78 -19.06 11.19
CA LYS A 145 -25.90 -18.63 10.33
C LYS A 145 -27.23 -19.30 10.68
N HIS A 146 -27.21 -20.47 11.32
CA HIS A 146 -28.43 -21.19 11.70
C HIS A 146 -28.93 -20.84 13.12
N HIS A 147 -28.24 -19.96 13.85
CA HIS A 147 -28.59 -19.65 15.24
C HIS A 147 -29.50 -18.44 15.42
N ASP A 148 -29.90 -17.74 14.35
CA ASP A 148 -30.71 -16.54 14.53
C ASP A 148 -31.60 -16.22 13.32
N GLU A 149 -32.67 -17.00 13.13
CA GLU A 149 -33.74 -16.71 12.16
C GLU A 149 -34.60 -15.49 12.59
N ASN A 150 -34.43 -14.99 13.82
CA ASN A 150 -35.15 -13.84 14.38
C ASN A 150 -34.26 -12.62 14.68
N ALA A 151 -32.97 -12.64 14.33
CA ALA A 151 -32.14 -11.47 14.48
C ALA A 151 -32.62 -10.36 13.52
N PRO A 152 -32.89 -9.13 14.01
CA PRO A 152 -33.23 -8.02 13.14
C PRO A 152 -32.11 -7.87 12.13
N ALA A 153 -32.46 -7.88 10.84
CA ALA A 153 -31.54 -7.81 9.72
C ALA A 153 -30.50 -6.73 9.99
N LYS A 154 -29.34 -7.11 10.53
CA LYS A 154 -28.18 -6.23 10.62
C LYS A 154 -27.89 -5.92 9.17
N LYS A 155 -28.22 -4.72 8.73
CA LYS A 155 -27.68 -4.15 7.50
C LYS A 155 -26.17 -4.21 7.71
N TRP A 156 -25.54 -5.24 7.17
CA TRP A 156 -24.10 -5.23 6.97
C TRP A 156 -23.90 -4.12 5.96
N GLU A 157 -23.63 -2.92 6.46
CA GLU A 157 -23.14 -1.82 5.65
C GLU A 157 -22.00 -2.41 4.84
N LYS A 158 -22.18 -2.42 3.52
CA LYS A 158 -21.14 -2.76 2.57
C LYS A 158 -19.94 -1.94 3.02
N SER A 159 -18.94 -2.61 3.57
CA SER A 159 -17.70 -1.97 3.95
C SER A 159 -17.12 -1.44 2.65
N SER A 160 -17.47 -0.20 2.32
CA SER A 160 -16.83 0.55 1.27
C SER A 160 -15.38 0.58 1.70
N ALA A 161 -14.56 -0.22 1.04
CA ALA A 161 -13.13 -0.07 1.06
C ALA A 161 -12.77 1.23 0.34
N VAL A 162 -13.35 2.35 0.81
CA VAL A 162 -12.71 3.64 0.69
C VAL A 162 -11.46 3.44 1.51
N ALA A 163 -10.32 3.26 0.85
CA ALA A 163 -9.03 3.39 1.50
C ALA A 163 -9.08 4.75 2.20
N PHE A 164 -9.27 4.75 3.52
CA PHE A 164 -9.41 5.99 4.27
C PHE A 164 -8.15 6.79 4.02
N LYS A 165 -8.23 7.94 3.35
CA LYS A 165 -7.05 8.77 3.10
C LYS A 165 -6.82 9.66 4.32
N CYS A 166 -5.56 9.87 4.68
CA CYS A 166 -5.21 10.88 5.68
C CYS A 166 -5.73 12.24 5.20
N LYS A 167 -6.56 12.91 6.02
CA LYS A 167 -7.14 14.21 5.67
C LYS A 167 -6.10 15.30 5.42
N ASN A 168 -4.92 15.17 6.03
CA ASN A 168 -3.85 16.16 5.93
C ASN A 168 -2.96 15.95 4.70
N CYS A 169 -2.53 14.71 4.42
CA CYS A 169 -1.54 14.44 3.38
C CYS A 169 -2.05 13.57 2.21
N GLY A 170 -3.30 13.12 2.23
CA GLY A 170 -3.89 12.30 1.18
C GLY A 170 -3.41 10.85 1.12
N ALA A 171 -2.37 10.48 1.89
CA ALA A 171 -1.83 9.13 1.90
C ALA A 171 -2.87 8.09 2.37
N PRO A 172 -2.87 6.86 1.81
CA PRO A 172 -3.78 5.82 2.25
C PRO A 172 -3.52 5.41 3.70
N LYS A 173 -4.58 5.20 4.48
CA LYS A 173 -4.52 4.69 5.85
C LYS A 173 -4.16 3.21 5.80
N LEU A 174 -3.04 2.89 6.44
CA LEU A 174 -2.41 1.57 6.40
C LEU A 174 -3.08 0.59 7.39
N SER A 175 -3.49 1.06 8.57
CA SER A 175 -4.37 0.31 9.48
C SER A 175 -5.54 1.14 9.99
N LYS A 176 -6.70 0.49 10.21
CA LYS A 176 -7.86 1.12 10.87
C LYS A 176 -7.57 1.58 12.30
N THR A 177 -6.63 0.92 12.98
CA THR A 177 -6.27 1.20 14.38
C THR A 177 -5.29 2.35 14.53
N ASP A 178 -4.72 2.85 13.44
CA ASP A 178 -3.75 3.95 13.51
C ASP A 178 -4.47 5.24 13.91
N THR A 179 -3.98 5.83 15.01
CA THR A 179 -4.40 7.16 15.50
C THR A 179 -3.63 8.28 14.82
N GLU A 180 -2.47 7.99 14.24
CA GLU A 180 -1.58 8.95 13.57
C GLU A 180 -1.17 8.46 12.19
N CYS A 181 -0.98 9.40 11.26
CA CYS A 181 -0.58 9.12 9.90
C CYS A 181 0.92 8.77 9.88
N PRO A 182 1.31 7.58 9.40
CA PRO A 182 2.72 7.19 9.39
C PRO A 182 3.58 8.10 8.50
N PHE A 183 2.96 8.71 7.48
CA PHE A 183 3.61 9.63 6.55
C PHE A 183 3.78 11.03 7.16
N CYS A 184 2.69 11.76 7.42
CA CYS A 184 2.81 13.16 7.86
C CYS A 184 2.78 13.36 9.39
N GLY A 185 2.54 12.31 10.18
CA GLY A 185 2.46 12.37 11.64
C GLY A 185 1.21 13.05 12.19
N SER A 186 0.26 13.48 11.36
CA SER A 186 -0.99 14.09 11.85
C SER A 186 -1.95 13.02 12.37
N ALA A 187 -2.82 13.37 13.32
CA ALA A 187 -3.91 12.49 13.73
C ALA A 187 -4.82 12.09 12.55
N LEU A 188 -5.27 10.83 12.50
CA LEU A 188 -6.06 10.22 11.40
C LEU A 188 -7.57 10.27 11.64
#